data_AF-A0A964ZBR2-F1
#
_entry.id   AF-A0A964ZBR2-F1
#
_cell.length_a   1.000
_cell.length_b   1.000
_cell.length_c   1.000
_cell.angle_alpha   90.00
_cell.angle_beta   90.00
_cell.angle_gamma   90.00
#
_symmetry.space_group_name_H-M   'P 1'
#
loop_
_entity.id
_entity.type
_entity.pdbx_description
1 polymer ?
#
loop_
_entity_poly.entity_id
_entity_poly.type
_entity_poly.pdbx_seq_one_letter_code
_entity_poly.pdbx_strand_id
1 'polypeptide(L)'
;MLTGPQVIFFLQTAVVAVTILLIVSLVALSRGQVKLHGRINLVFFVLTLTTVVGFEILIRFVEPQLFRYIHDNPALLSGLRTHLCFSVPALLLMPAMLYTGMRRRRETHLFLAGLFALAWLGTLITGLFWLPTE
;
A
#
# COMPACT_ATOMS: atom_id res chain seq x y z
N MET A 1 -2.63 5.09 -25.55
CA MET A 1 -1.31 4.66 -25.05
C MET A 1 -1.27 4.98 -23.57
N LEU A 2 -0.98 3.99 -22.72
CA LEU A 2 -0.86 4.17 -21.28
C LEU A 2 0.50 4.83 -21.01
N THR A 3 0.55 5.93 -20.25
CA THR A 3 1.81 6.59 -19.91
C THR A 3 2.18 6.35 -18.45
N GLY A 4 3.47 6.41 -18.13
CA GLY A 4 3.96 6.27 -16.75
C GLY A 4 3.22 7.16 -15.74
N PRO A 5 3.04 8.47 -16.01
CA PRO A 5 2.29 9.36 -15.13
C PRO A 5 0.82 8.96 -14.92
N GLN A 6 0.13 8.46 -15.95
CA GLN A 6 -1.23 7.95 -15.82
C GLN A 6 -1.29 6.74 -14.88
N VAL A 7 -0.29 5.87 -14.94
CA VAL A 7 -0.20 4.70 -14.05
C VAL A 7 0.10 5.13 -12.61
N ILE A 8 0.98 6.11 -12.39
CA ILE A 8 1.19 6.67 -11.05
C ILE A 8 -0.10 7.28 -10.52
N PHE A 9 -0.82 8.05 -11.32
CA PHE A 9 -2.10 8.66 -10.90
C PHE A 9 -3.13 7.60 -10.51
N PHE A 10 -3.22 6.52 -11.27
CA PHE A 10 -4.07 5.38 -10.92
C PHE A 10 -3.64 4.73 -9.59
N LEU A 11 -2.34 4.51 -9.39
CA LEU A 11 -1.81 3.97 -8.13
C LEU A 11 -2.08 4.90 -6.94
N GLN A 12 -1.92 6.21 -7.09
CA GLN A 12 -2.24 7.18 -6.04
C GLN A 12 -3.73 7.12 -5.67
N THR A 13 -4.60 7.07 -6.69
CA THR A 13 -6.05 6.93 -6.48
C THR A 13 -6.37 5.64 -5.74
N ALA A 14 -5.75 4.52 -6.13
CA ALA A 14 -5.91 3.23 -5.47
C ALA A 14 -5.45 3.30 -4.00
N VAL A 15 -4.26 3.87 -3.72
CA VAL A 15 -3.72 4.03 -2.36
C VAL A 15 -4.62 4.88 -1.47
N VAL A 16 -5.18 5.97 -1.99
CA VAL A 16 -6.16 6.79 -1.26
C VAL A 16 -7.42 5.97 -0.95
N ALA A 17 -7.96 5.25 -1.93
CA ALA A 17 -9.15 4.42 -1.73
C ALA A 17 -8.92 3.33 -0.67
N VAL A 18 -7.79 2.62 -0.71
CA VAL A 18 -7.48 1.60 0.31
C VAL A 18 -7.15 2.22 1.67
N THR A 19 -6.64 3.44 1.72
CA THR A 19 -6.47 4.20 2.98
C THR A 19 -7.82 4.53 3.61
N ILE A 20 -8.81 4.95 2.80
CA ILE A 20 -10.18 5.15 3.29
C ILE A 20 -10.75 3.85 3.84
N LEU A 21 -10.57 2.72 3.16
CA LEU A 21 -11.00 1.41 3.66
C LEU A 21 -10.34 1.08 5.01
N LEU A 22 -9.04 1.36 5.16
CA LEU A 22 -8.33 1.18 6.42
C LEU A 22 -8.93 2.03 7.55
N ILE A 23 -9.23 3.31 7.29
CA ILE A 23 -9.88 4.20 8.26
C ILE A 23 -11.27 3.66 8.66
N VAL A 24 -12.08 3.25 7.68
CA VAL A 24 -13.41 2.65 7.95
C VAL A 24 -13.27 1.37 8.79
N SER A 25 -12.25 0.55 8.53
CA SER A 25 -11.95 -0.65 9.31
C SER A 25 -11.61 -0.33 10.78
N LEU A 26 -10.86 0.75 11.02
CA LEU A 26 -10.55 1.22 12.37
C LEU A 26 -11.78 1.78 13.08
N VAL A 27 -12.65 2.49 12.37
CA VAL A 27 -13.95 2.96 12.90
C VAL A 27 -14.87 1.78 13.24
N ALA A 28 -14.88 0.72 12.43
CA ALA A 28 -15.62 -0.50 12.76
C ALA A 28 -15.08 -1.14 14.06
N LEU A 29 -13.77 -1.16 14.24
CA LEU A 29 -13.13 -1.67 15.46
C LEU A 29 -13.45 -0.82 16.69
N SER A 30 -13.44 0.51 16.58
CA SER A 30 -13.78 1.40 17.70
C SER A 30 -15.24 1.27 18.14
N ARG A 31 -16.12 0.84 17.23
CA ARG A 31 -17.53 0.48 17.52
C ARG A 31 -17.71 -0.96 18.04
N GLY A 32 -16.62 -1.69 18.32
CA GLY A 32 -16.65 -3.07 18.82
C GLY A 32 -16.97 -4.13 17.76
N GLN A 33 -17.05 -3.75 16.47
CA GLN A 33 -17.44 -4.66 15.39
C GLN A 33 -16.23 -5.44 14.84
N VAL A 34 -15.64 -6.30 15.68
CA VAL A 34 -14.43 -7.08 15.36
C VAL A 34 -14.57 -7.93 14.09
N LYS A 35 -15.76 -8.50 13.85
CA LYS A 35 -16.05 -9.28 12.62
C LYS A 35 -16.01 -8.41 11.37
N LEU A 36 -16.50 -7.18 11.45
CA LEU A 36 -16.51 -6.24 10.32
C LEU A 36 -15.09 -5.75 10.03
N HIS A 37 -14.34 -5.37 11.06
CA HIS A 37 -12.91 -5.02 10.95
C HIS A 37 -12.11 -6.09 10.21
N GLY A 38 -12.27 -7.38 10.59
CA GLY A 38 -11.60 -8.48 9.91
C GLY A 38 -11.99 -8.63 8.43
N ARG A 39 -13.27 -8.46 8.09
CA ARG A 39 -13.75 -8.53 6.70
C ARG A 39 -13.20 -7.38 5.85
N ILE A 40 -13.23 -6.15 6.36
CA ILE A 40 -12.70 -4.98 5.64
C ILE A 40 -11.20 -5.13 5.45
N ASN A 41 -10.46 -5.55 6.49
CA ASN A 41 -9.01 -5.76 6.38
C ASN A 41 -8.65 -6.86 5.39
N LEU A 42 -9.47 -7.90 5.24
CA LEU A 42 -9.27 -8.91 4.20
C LEU A 42 -9.44 -8.30 2.80
N VAL A 43 -10.48 -7.50 2.58
CA VAL A 43 -10.69 -6.79 1.30
C VAL A 43 -9.53 -5.85 1.01
N PHE A 44 -9.12 -5.05 1.99
CA PHE A 44 -7.95 -4.17 1.92
C PHE A 44 -6.67 -4.94 1.53
N PHE A 45 -6.42 -6.08 2.17
CA PHE A 45 -5.27 -6.92 1.89
C PHE A 45 -5.30 -7.47 0.45
N VAL A 46 -6.44 -8.02 0.02
CA VAL A 46 -6.60 -8.58 -1.33
C VAL A 46 -6.44 -7.49 -2.40
N LEU A 47 -7.03 -6.31 -2.21
CA LEU A 47 -6.88 -5.18 -3.14
C LEU A 47 -5.43 -4.70 -3.22
N THR A 48 -4.75 -4.58 -2.07
CA THR A 48 -3.35 -4.15 -2.04
C THR A 48 -2.44 -5.17 -2.70
N LEU A 49 -2.61 -6.46 -2.39
CA LEU A 49 -1.82 -7.53 -3.00
C LEU A 49 -2.06 -7.62 -4.51
N THR A 50 -3.31 -7.51 -4.95
CA THR A 50 -3.67 -7.51 -6.37
C THR A 50 -3.04 -6.33 -7.10
N THR A 51 -3.04 -5.15 -6.48
CA THR A 51 -2.38 -3.97 -7.04
C THR A 51 -0.87 -4.19 -7.19
N VAL A 52 -0.19 -4.67 -6.15
CA VAL A 52 1.26 -4.91 -6.19
C VAL A 52 1.62 -5.97 -7.23
N VAL A 53 0.92 -7.10 -7.25
CA VAL A 53 1.20 -8.18 -8.20
C VAL A 53 0.85 -7.76 -9.63
N GLY A 54 -0.29 -7.12 -9.84
CA GLY A 54 -0.71 -6.63 -11.15
C GLY A 54 0.28 -5.61 -11.70
N PHE A 55 0.78 -4.73 -10.83
CA PHE A 55 1.79 -3.76 -11.20
C PHE A 55 3.13 -4.41 -11.53
N GLU A 56 3.59 -5.38 -10.73
CA GLU A 56 4.82 -6.13 -10.99
C GLU A 56 4.77 -6.84 -12.35
N ILE A 57 3.62 -7.40 -12.70
CA ILE A 57 3.39 -8.04 -14.00
C ILE A 57 3.43 -7.01 -15.13
N LEU A 58 2.75 -5.87 -14.94
CA LEU A 58 2.71 -4.78 -15.91
C LEU A 58 4.13 -4.29 -16.26
N ILE A 59 4.96 -4.02 -15.24
CA ILE A 59 6.30 -3.47 -15.45
C ILE A 59 7.31 -4.51 -15.95
N ARG A 60 7.16 -5.79 -15.60
CA ARG A 60 8.13 -6.81 -16.04
C ARG A 60 7.82 -7.40 -17.41
N PHE A 61 6.54 -7.56 -17.73
CA PHE A 61 6.13 -8.39 -18.87
C PHE A 61 5.32 -7.62 -19.92
N VAL A 62 4.59 -6.57 -19.55
CA VAL A 62 3.69 -5.88 -20.49
C VAL A 62 4.37 -4.65 -21.08
N GLU A 63 4.91 -3.76 -20.23
CA GLU A 63 5.41 -2.45 -20.67
C GLU A 63 6.67 -2.05 -19.88
N PRO A 64 7.83 -2.68 -20.13
CA PRO A 64 9.04 -2.50 -19.34
C PRO A 64 9.68 -1.10 -19.45
N GLN A 65 9.27 -0.31 -20.44
CA GLN A 65 9.72 1.08 -20.62
C GLN A 65 8.83 2.10 -19.90
N LEU A 66 7.72 1.66 -19.28
CA LEU A 66 6.71 2.53 -18.67
C LEU A 66 7.29 3.48 -17.60
N PHE A 67 8.33 3.03 -16.89
CA PHE A 67 9.01 3.79 -15.83
C PHE A 67 10.41 4.28 -16.20
N ARG A 68 10.78 4.25 -17.48
CA ARG A 68 12.09 4.73 -17.92
C ARG A 68 12.33 6.20 -17.52
N TYR A 69 11.30 7.04 -17.60
CA TYR A 69 11.38 8.44 -17.20
C TYR A 69 11.70 8.66 -15.71
N ILE A 70 11.35 7.69 -14.83
CA ILE A 70 11.76 7.72 -13.42
C ILE A 70 13.25 7.39 -13.31
N HIS A 71 13.73 6.40 -14.06
CA HIS A 71 15.14 6.01 -14.06
C HIS A 71 16.05 7.10 -14.63
N ASP A 72 15.57 7.82 -15.65
CA ASP A 72 16.30 8.90 -16.31
C ASP A 72 16.30 10.20 -15.47
N ASN A 73 15.49 10.28 -14.41
CA ASN A 73 15.42 11.43 -13.50
C ASN A 73 15.86 11.07 -12.07
N PRO A 74 17.04 11.52 -11.61
CA PRO A 74 17.58 11.14 -10.30
C PRO A 74 16.71 11.59 -9.11
N ALA A 75 15.96 12.69 -9.26
CA ALA A 75 15.05 13.16 -8.21
C ALA A 75 13.85 12.21 -8.04
N LEU A 76 13.24 11.78 -9.15
CA LEU A 76 12.13 10.83 -9.14
C LEU A 76 12.57 9.47 -8.63
N LEU A 77 13.75 9.00 -9.05
CA LEU A 77 14.31 7.73 -8.58
C LEU A 77 14.58 7.75 -7.07
N SER A 78 15.08 8.88 -6.54
CA SER A 78 15.27 9.05 -5.10
C SER A 78 13.94 9.04 -4.34
N GLY A 79 12.91 9.72 -4.87
CA GLY A 79 11.56 9.69 -4.33
C GLY A 79 10.97 8.27 -4.29
N LEU A 80 11.11 7.52 -5.39
CA LEU A 80 10.68 6.13 -5.47
C LEU A 80 11.41 5.24 -4.45
N ARG A 81 12.73 5.35 -4.34
CA ARG A 81 13.50 4.58 -3.34
C ARG A 81 13.05 4.89 -1.92
N THR A 82 12.81 6.16 -1.62
CA THR A 82 12.29 6.59 -0.31
C THR A 82 10.91 6.00 -0.04
N HIS A 83 10.02 6.02 -1.04
CA HIS A 83 8.71 5.38 -0.95
C HIS A 83 8.80 3.87 -0.67
N LEU A 84 9.70 3.16 -1.37
CA LEU A 84 9.91 1.72 -1.20
C LEU A 84 10.39 1.34 0.21
N CYS A 85 11.17 2.20 0.87
CA CYS A 85 11.58 1.99 2.27
C CYS A 85 10.40 1.92 3.24
N PHE A 86 9.24 2.47 2.88
CA PHE A 86 8.02 2.39 3.69
C PHE A 86 7.04 1.32 3.16
N SER A 87 6.87 1.25 1.84
CA SER A 87 5.86 0.38 1.23
C SER A 87 6.23 -1.10 1.28
N VAL A 88 7.51 -1.45 1.16
CA VAL A 88 7.95 -2.85 1.25
C VAL A 88 7.75 -3.39 2.68
N PRO A 89 8.17 -2.70 3.77
CA PRO A 89 7.82 -3.13 5.12
C PRO A 89 6.31 -3.21 5.36
N ALA A 90 5.53 -2.22 4.89
CA ALA A 90 4.08 -2.24 5.03
C ALA A 90 3.45 -3.48 4.37
N LEU A 91 3.91 -3.82 3.15
CA LEU A 91 3.46 -5.00 2.41
C LEU A 91 3.72 -6.30 3.17
N LEU A 92 4.90 -6.44 3.79
CA LEU A 92 5.28 -7.63 4.56
C LEU A 92 4.56 -7.73 5.91
N LEU A 93 4.24 -6.59 6.52
CA LEU A 93 3.50 -6.54 7.79
C LEU A 93 2.05 -6.99 7.62
N MET A 94 1.39 -6.71 6.49
CA MET A 94 -0.01 -7.12 6.27
C MET A 94 -0.28 -8.63 6.43
N PRO A 95 0.44 -9.56 5.77
CA PRO A 95 0.21 -10.99 5.95
C PRO A 95 0.54 -11.44 7.39
N ALA A 96 1.55 -10.83 8.05
CA ALA A 96 1.84 -11.10 9.46
C ALA A 96 0.70 -10.67 10.38
N MET A 97 0.09 -9.50 10.12
CA MET A 97 -1.09 -9.01 10.84
C MET A 97 -2.32 -9.89 10.59
N LEU A 98 -2.54 -10.33 9.35
CA LEU A 98 -3.65 -11.22 8.99
C LEU A 98 -3.51 -12.56 9.75
N TYR A 99 -2.32 -13.15 9.73
CA TYR A 99 -2.02 -14.39 10.46
C TYR A 99 -2.21 -14.24 11.98
N THR A 100 -1.65 -13.19 12.59
CA THR A 100 -1.76 -12.96 14.04
C THR A 100 -3.18 -12.63 14.47
N GLY A 101 -3.95 -11.92 13.64
CA GLY A 101 -5.37 -11.64 13.84
C GLY A 101 -6.22 -12.92 13.84
N MET A 102 -5.99 -13.82 12.88
CA MET A 102 -6.67 -15.13 12.82
C MET A 102 -6.35 -16.01 14.04
N ARG A 103 -5.10 -15.98 14.51
CA ARG A 103 -4.64 -16.72 15.70
C ARG A 103 -5.03 -16.07 17.04
N ARG A 104 -5.77 -14.96 17.04
CA ARG A 104 -6.19 -14.19 18.23
C ARG A 104 -5.02 -13.76 19.13
N ARG A 105 -3.82 -13.56 18.56
CA ARG A 105 -2.63 -13.08 19.30
C ARG A 105 -2.66 -11.56 19.41
N ARG A 106 -3.47 -11.03 20.33
CA ARG A 106 -3.78 -9.60 20.44
C ARG A 106 -2.56 -8.71 20.60
N GLU A 107 -1.65 -9.03 21.52
CA GLU A 107 -0.47 -8.19 21.80
C GLU A 107 0.43 -8.07 20.58
N THR A 108 0.77 -9.20 19.95
CA THR A 108 1.56 -9.24 18.71
C THR A 108 0.85 -8.48 17.59
N HIS A 109 -0.47 -8.67 17.45
CA HIS A 109 -1.24 -7.98 16.42
C HIS A 109 -1.22 -6.46 16.61
N LEU A 110 -1.37 -5.96 17.84
CA LEU A 110 -1.34 -4.52 18.13
C LEU A 110 0.05 -3.92 17.90
N PHE A 111 1.11 -4.64 18.28
CA PHE A 111 2.48 -4.22 17.98
C PHE A 111 2.73 -4.10 16.47
N LEU A 112 2.35 -5.14 15.71
CA LEU A 112 2.45 -5.14 14.24
C LEU A 112 1.59 -4.05 13.61
N ALA A 113 0.39 -3.79 14.15
CA ALA A 113 -0.49 -2.72 13.68
C ALA A 113 0.12 -1.34 13.87
N GLY A 114 0.83 -1.10 14.99
CA GLY A 114 1.57 0.15 15.21
C GLY A 114 2.70 0.35 14.18
N LEU A 115 3.51 -0.69 13.96
CA LEU A 115 4.55 -0.66 12.92
C LEU A 115 3.96 -0.46 11.53
N PHE A 116 2.86 -1.15 11.23
CA PHE A 116 2.18 -1.02 9.96
C PHE A 116 1.62 0.38 9.77
N ALA A 117 1.02 1.00 10.78
CA ALA A 117 0.50 2.36 10.68
C ALA A 117 1.60 3.37 10.35
N LEU A 118 2.79 3.24 10.98
CA LEU A 118 3.94 4.09 10.68
C LEU A 118 4.42 3.89 9.23
N ALA A 119 4.60 2.63 8.81
CA ALA A 119 5.03 2.31 7.45
C ALA A 119 3.99 2.72 6.39
N TRP A 120 2.70 2.55 6.68
CA TRP A 120 1.60 2.94 5.80
C TRP A 120 1.52 4.46 5.65
N LEU A 121 1.65 5.21 6.75
CA LEU A 121 1.66 6.67 6.69
C LEU A 121 2.84 7.18 5.85
N GLY A 122 4.03 6.60 6.03
CA GLY A 122 5.18 6.88 5.18
C GLY A 122 4.87 6.58 3.70
N THR A 123 4.29 5.42 3.40
CA THR A 123 3.88 5.01 2.05
C THR A 123 2.91 6.03 1.41
N LEU A 124 1.90 6.48 2.16
CA LEU A 124 0.91 7.45 1.70
C LEU A 124 1.55 8.81 1.40
N ILE A 125 2.31 9.35 2.36
CA ILE A 125 2.95 10.67 2.22
C ILE A 125 3.94 10.67 1.05
N THR A 126 4.84 9.69 1.03
CA THR A 126 5.85 9.56 -0.03
C THR A 126 5.21 9.33 -1.41
N GLY A 127 4.15 8.51 -1.47
CA GLY A 127 3.47 8.18 -2.73
C GLY A 127 2.68 9.35 -3.32
N LEU A 128 2.09 10.20 -2.47
CA LEU A 128 1.32 11.37 -2.91
C LEU A 128 2.21 12.57 -3.25
N PHE A 129 3.27 12.82 -2.48
CA PHE A 129 4.03 14.07 -2.59
C PHE A 129 5.38 13.95 -3.30
N TRP A 130 5.98 12.75 -3.38
CA TRP A 130 7.31 12.57 -3.99
C TRP A 130 7.31 11.83 -5.33
N LEU A 131 6.14 11.41 -5.81
CA LEU A 131 5.95 10.81 -7.13
C LEU A 131 4.97 11.66 -7.94
N PRO A 132 5.45 12.71 -8.66
CA PRO A 132 4.59 13.56 -9.47
C PRO A 132 3.97 12.80 -10.64
N THR A 133 2.74 13.21 -10.98
CA THR A 133 1.91 12.69 -12.07
C THR A 133 1.90 13.61 -13.29
N GLU A 134 2.77 14.62 -13.31
CA GLU A 134 2.91 15.63 -14.37
C GLU A 134 4.33 15.63 -14.94
#